data_AF-A0A7S2THB1-F1
#
_entry.id   AF-A0A7S2THB1-F1
#
_cell.length_a   1.000
_cell.length_b   1.000
_cell.length_c   1.000
_cell.angle_alpha   90.00
_cell.angle_beta   90.00
_cell.angle_gamma   90.00
#
_symmetry.space_group_name_H-M   'P 1'
#
loop_
_entity.id
_entity.type
_entity.pdbx_description
1 polymer ?
#
loop_
_entity_poly.entity_id
_entity_poly.type
_entity_poly.pdbx_seq_one_letter_code
_entity_poly.pdbx_strand_id
1 'polypeptide(L)'
;GEAEAELSETEKLQKQIGELKAEVEAEKEKANDFKDRFTRSLAEMENLRQRTARDTQNAKKYAAQGFAKDVLEVADNLARATQAVPEDLLEGENAIPQLKGLHEGVVMTEKSLIGVLEKNNITKIAALGEPFDPNVHEGMFE
;
A
#
# COMPACT_ATOMS: atom_id res chain seq x y z
N GLY A 1 -59.51 49.84 -33.25
CA GLY A 1 -60.06 48.90 -34.28
C GLY A 1 -59.55 47.49 -34.00
N GLU A 2 -60.15 46.44 -34.57
CA GLU A 2 -59.71 45.04 -34.38
C GLU A 2 -58.19 44.85 -34.58
N ALA A 3 -57.60 45.59 -35.53
CA ALA A 3 -56.15 45.61 -35.76
C ALA A 3 -55.31 46.11 -34.56
N GLU A 4 -55.79 47.07 -33.75
CA GLU A 4 -55.08 47.53 -32.53
C GLU A 4 -55.15 46.50 -31.40
N ALA A 5 -56.25 45.73 -31.33
CA ALA A 5 -56.39 44.65 -30.35
C ALA A 5 -55.46 43.48 -30.67
N GLU A 6 -55.36 43.11 -31.96
CA GLU A 6 -54.40 42.10 -32.46
C GLU A 6 -52.94 42.53 -32.28
N LEU A 7 -52.62 43.82 -32.51
CA LEU A 7 -51.28 44.38 -32.23
C LEU A 7 -50.92 44.31 -30.73
N SER A 8 -51.87 44.60 -29.82
CA SER A 8 -51.65 44.50 -28.37
C SER A 8 -51.46 43.04 -27.88
N GLU A 9 -52.12 42.08 -28.52
CA GLU A 9 -52.01 40.67 -28.16
C GLU A 9 -50.70 40.04 -28.66
N THR A 10 -50.27 40.40 -29.86
CA THR A 10 -48.97 39.99 -30.41
C THR A 10 -47.79 40.54 -29.62
N GLU A 11 -47.84 41.78 -29.12
CA GLU A 11 -46.81 42.36 -28.24
C GLU A 11 -46.72 41.62 -26.89
N LYS A 12 -47.85 41.24 -26.29
CA LYS A 12 -47.87 40.45 -25.04
C LYS A 12 -47.26 39.07 -25.23
N LEU A 13 -47.59 38.39 -26.32
CA LEU A 13 -47.01 37.10 -26.67
C LEU A 13 -45.51 37.19 -26.92
N GLN A 14 -45.04 38.23 -27.61
CA GLN A 14 -43.61 38.47 -27.82
C GLN A 14 -42.86 38.68 -26.49
N LYS A 15 -43.47 39.43 -25.55
CA LYS A 15 -42.91 39.63 -24.21
C LYS A 15 -42.81 38.32 -23.44
N GLN A 16 -43.87 37.51 -23.41
CA GLN A 16 -43.87 36.20 -22.76
C GLN A 16 -42.84 35.25 -23.38
N ILE A 17 -42.71 35.23 -24.71
CA ILE A 17 -41.67 34.45 -25.39
C ILE A 17 -40.27 34.91 -24.99
N GLY A 18 -40.05 36.21 -24.84
CA GLY A 18 -38.79 36.78 -24.35
C GLY A 18 -38.45 36.32 -22.92
N GLU A 19 -39.44 36.38 -22.02
CA GLU A 19 -39.31 35.95 -20.62
C GLU A 19 -39.03 34.43 -20.53
N LEU A 20 -39.79 33.59 -21.24
CA LEU A 20 -39.55 32.15 -21.29
C LEU A 20 -38.18 31.80 -21.86
N LYS A 21 -37.71 32.51 -22.89
CA LYS A 21 -36.36 32.29 -23.45
C LYS A 21 -35.28 32.62 -22.44
N ALA A 22 -35.43 33.71 -21.69
CA ALA A 22 -34.49 34.07 -20.63
C ALA A 22 -34.46 33.04 -19.50
N GLU A 23 -35.62 32.52 -19.09
CA GLU A 23 -35.73 31.47 -18.07
C GLU A 23 -35.10 30.15 -18.54
N VAL A 24 -35.34 29.76 -19.80
CA VAL A 24 -34.74 28.55 -20.39
C VAL A 24 -33.22 28.66 -20.45
N GLU A 25 -32.66 29.80 -20.83
CA GLU A 25 -31.20 29.98 -20.85
C GLU A 25 -30.61 29.97 -19.44
N ALA A 26 -31.26 30.63 -18.46
CA ALA A 26 -30.82 30.58 -17.07
C ALA A 26 -30.83 29.14 -16.51
N GLU A 27 -31.83 28.34 -16.86
CA GLU A 27 -31.91 26.95 -16.41
C GLU A 27 -30.88 26.04 -17.10
N LYS A 28 -30.57 26.29 -18.38
CA LYS A 28 -29.47 25.61 -19.09
C LYS A 28 -28.11 25.91 -18.46
N GLU A 29 -27.86 27.16 -18.08
CA GLU A 29 -26.62 27.53 -17.40
C GLU A 29 -26.46 26.79 -16.07
N LYS A 30 -27.52 26.75 -15.24
CA LYS A 30 -27.51 25.95 -14.01
C LYS A 30 -27.27 24.47 -14.29
N ALA A 31 -27.95 23.90 -15.27
CA ALA A 31 -27.78 22.50 -15.65
C ALA A 31 -26.34 22.20 -16.09
N ASN A 32 -25.70 23.12 -16.82
CA ASN A 32 -24.30 23.01 -17.22
C ASN A 32 -23.35 23.11 -16.02
N ASP A 33 -23.56 24.05 -15.10
CA ASP A 33 -22.77 24.17 -13.86
C ASP A 33 -22.88 22.91 -13.00
N PHE A 34 -24.11 22.39 -12.81
CA PHE A 34 -24.33 21.12 -12.11
C PHE A 34 -23.63 19.95 -12.79
N LYS A 35 -23.68 19.87 -14.13
CA LYS A 35 -23.02 18.81 -14.89
C LYS A 35 -21.49 18.87 -14.77
N ASP A 36 -20.91 20.07 -14.77
CA ASP A 36 -19.47 20.25 -14.56
C ASP A 36 -19.07 19.79 -13.15
N ARG A 37 -19.76 20.30 -12.13
CA ARG A 37 -19.51 19.93 -10.72
C ARG A 37 -19.68 18.43 -10.49
N PHE A 38 -20.73 17.84 -11.06
CA PHE A 38 -20.98 16.41 -10.93
C PHE A 38 -19.87 15.58 -11.59
N THR A 39 -19.47 15.95 -12.81
CA THR A 39 -18.41 15.24 -13.54
C THR A 39 -17.06 15.37 -12.81
N ARG A 40 -16.76 16.54 -12.26
CA ARG A 40 -15.56 16.76 -11.44
C ARG A 40 -15.59 15.93 -10.16
N SER A 41 -16.73 15.90 -9.46
CA SER A 41 -16.91 15.08 -8.27
C SER A 41 -16.73 13.58 -8.57
N LEU A 42 -17.26 13.08 -9.68
CA LEU A 42 -17.03 11.71 -10.13
C LEU A 42 -15.54 11.43 -10.38
N ALA A 43 -14.82 12.36 -11.01
CA ALA A 43 -13.39 12.21 -11.23
C ALA A 43 -12.60 12.20 -9.91
N GLU A 44 -12.94 13.06 -8.95
CA GLU A 44 -12.34 13.08 -7.62
C GLU A 44 -12.59 11.78 -6.85
N MET A 45 -13.82 11.24 -6.93
CA MET A 45 -14.16 9.95 -6.32
C MET A 45 -13.36 8.79 -6.91
N GLU A 46 -13.19 8.74 -8.22
CA GLU A 46 -12.41 7.67 -8.86
C GLU A 46 -10.92 7.78 -8.49
N ASN A 47 -10.36 8.98 -8.46
CA ASN A 47 -8.99 9.21 -7.98
C ASN A 47 -8.81 8.78 -6.51
N LEU A 48 -9.76 9.12 -5.65
CA LEU A 48 -9.74 8.69 -4.25
C LEU A 48 -9.83 7.17 -4.13
N ARG A 49 -10.69 6.53 -4.92
CA ARG A 49 -10.84 5.06 -4.94
C ARG A 49 -9.53 4.38 -5.33
N GLN A 50 -8.89 4.84 -6.40
CA GLN A 50 -7.60 4.29 -6.87
C GLN A 50 -6.49 4.48 -5.83
N ARG A 51 -6.41 5.68 -5.25
CA ARG A 51 -5.44 5.97 -4.18
C ARG A 51 -5.67 5.08 -2.97
N THR A 52 -6.91 4.97 -2.50
CA THR A 52 -7.26 4.17 -1.31
C THR A 52 -6.97 2.69 -1.55
N ALA A 53 -7.21 2.18 -2.76
CA ALA A 53 -6.87 0.81 -3.13
C ALA A 53 -5.35 0.56 -3.05
N ARG A 54 -4.54 1.50 -3.57
CA ARG A 54 -3.08 1.45 -3.48
C ARG A 54 -2.59 1.53 -2.03
N ASP A 55 -3.14 2.45 -1.24
CA ASP A 55 -2.77 2.62 0.17
C ASP A 55 -3.12 1.36 0.98
N THR A 56 -4.28 0.76 0.72
CA THR A 56 -4.69 -0.52 1.34
C THR A 56 -3.77 -1.67 0.95
N GLN A 57 -3.37 -1.74 -0.32
CA GLN A 57 -2.43 -2.76 -0.79
C GLN A 57 -1.05 -2.59 -0.13
N ASN A 58 -0.56 -1.37 -0.05
CA ASN A 58 0.70 -1.05 0.63
C ASN A 58 0.63 -1.40 2.11
N ALA A 59 -0.44 -1.00 2.80
CA ALA A 59 -0.64 -1.32 4.22
C ALA A 59 -0.60 -2.84 4.44
N LYS A 60 -1.26 -3.63 3.59
CA LYS A 60 -1.20 -5.10 3.65
C LYS A 60 0.20 -5.64 3.39
N LYS A 61 0.90 -5.11 2.38
CA LYS A 61 2.26 -5.54 2.04
C LYS A 61 3.25 -5.28 3.17
N TYR A 62 3.14 -4.16 3.87
CA TYR A 62 4.08 -3.73 4.91
C TYR A 62 3.57 -3.95 6.34
N ALA A 63 2.38 -4.54 6.53
CA ALA A 63 1.79 -4.77 7.86
C ALA A 63 2.71 -5.59 8.79
N ALA A 64 3.39 -6.60 8.24
CA ALA A 64 4.28 -7.47 8.99
C ALA A 64 5.71 -6.92 9.13
N GLN A 65 6.03 -5.78 8.52
CA GLN A 65 7.42 -5.28 8.46
C GLN A 65 8.00 -4.99 9.86
N GLY A 66 7.23 -4.34 10.74
CA GLY A 66 7.67 -4.04 12.10
C GLY A 66 7.94 -5.31 12.89
N PHE A 67 6.97 -6.23 12.91
CA PHE A 67 7.12 -7.54 13.56
C PHE A 67 8.29 -8.35 13.01
N ALA A 68 8.45 -8.38 11.67
CA ALA A 68 9.57 -9.06 11.04
C ALA A 68 10.91 -8.50 11.49
N LYS A 69 11.03 -7.17 11.61
CA LYS A 69 12.26 -6.51 12.10
C LYS A 69 12.61 -6.95 13.52
N ASP A 70 11.63 -7.01 14.42
CA ASP A 70 11.85 -7.46 15.80
C ASP A 70 12.23 -8.95 15.86
N VAL A 71 11.67 -9.77 14.96
CA VAL A 71 12.00 -11.19 14.85
C VAL A 71 13.42 -11.43 14.31
N LEU A 72 14.02 -10.49 13.56
CA LEU A 72 15.40 -10.62 13.08
C LEU A 72 16.39 -10.74 14.24
N GLU A 73 16.19 -9.98 15.33
CA GLU A 73 17.06 -10.08 16.51
C GLU A 73 17.00 -11.49 17.14
N VAL A 74 15.82 -12.11 17.15
CA VAL A 74 15.65 -13.49 17.61
C VAL A 74 16.37 -14.47 16.69
N ALA A 75 16.27 -14.28 15.37
CA ALA A 75 16.96 -15.11 14.39
C ALA A 75 18.49 -15.00 14.54
N ASP A 76 19.02 -13.79 14.73
CA ASP A 76 20.45 -13.55 14.95
C ASP A 76 20.95 -14.18 16.25
N ASN A 77 20.15 -14.13 17.32
CA ASN A 77 20.48 -14.77 18.59
C ASN A 77 20.49 -16.31 18.48
N LEU A 78 19.56 -16.89 17.72
CA LEU A 78 19.57 -18.32 17.42
C LEU A 78 20.82 -18.71 16.62
N ALA A 79 21.17 -17.95 15.58
CA ALA A 79 22.38 -18.18 14.79
C ALA A 79 23.65 -18.08 15.65
N ARG A 80 23.71 -17.11 16.58
CA ARG A 80 24.82 -16.98 17.52
C ARG A 80 24.88 -18.17 18.48
N ALA A 81 23.74 -18.65 18.97
CA ALA A 81 23.66 -19.79 19.87
C ALA A 81 24.11 -21.09 19.21
N THR A 82 23.74 -21.32 17.95
CA THR A 82 24.16 -22.53 17.20
C THR A 82 25.65 -22.52 16.86
N GLN A 83 26.26 -21.34 16.70
CA GLN A 83 27.70 -21.17 16.47
C GLN A 83 28.55 -21.16 17.75
N ALA A 84 27.94 -20.88 18.91
CA ALA A 84 28.67 -20.78 20.17
C ALA A 84 29.08 -22.14 20.76
N VAL A 85 28.52 -23.25 20.27
CA VAL A 85 28.83 -24.59 20.78
C VAL A 85 30.07 -25.14 20.05
N PRO A 86 31.16 -25.45 20.78
CA PRO A 86 32.35 -26.07 20.21
C PRO A 86 32.07 -27.44 19.57
N GLU A 87 32.68 -27.73 18.42
CA GLU A 87 32.49 -29.00 17.69
C GLU A 87 32.95 -30.22 18.50
N ASP A 88 33.98 -30.11 19.33
CA ASP A 88 34.51 -31.20 20.17
C ASP A 88 33.54 -31.66 21.28
N LEU A 89 32.58 -30.80 21.64
CA LEU A 89 31.49 -31.13 22.57
C LEU A 89 30.27 -31.73 21.86
N LEU A 90 30.19 -31.58 20.54
CA LEU A 90 29.13 -32.15 19.70
C LEU A 90 29.54 -33.52 19.14
N GLU A 91 30.82 -33.70 18.80
CA GLU A 91 31.35 -34.91 18.18
C GLU A 91 32.75 -35.26 18.72
N GLY A 92 33.08 -36.56 18.76
CA GLY A 92 34.39 -37.04 19.25
C GLY A 92 34.37 -37.57 20.69
N GLU A 93 35.55 -37.65 21.31
CA GLU A 93 35.77 -38.31 22.60
C GLU A 93 35.16 -37.53 23.79
N ASN A 94 35.03 -36.21 23.65
CA ASN A 94 34.41 -35.32 24.65
C ASN A 94 32.94 -35.00 24.37
N ALA A 95 32.31 -35.68 23.40
CA ALA A 95 30.96 -35.38 22.99
C ALA A 95 29.95 -35.59 24.13
N ILE A 96 29.02 -34.66 24.27
CA ILE A 96 27.92 -34.73 25.23
C ILE A 96 26.62 -35.00 24.45
N PRO A 97 26.08 -36.24 24.46
CA PRO A 97 24.94 -36.61 23.60
C PRO A 97 23.70 -35.74 23.79
N GLN A 98 23.41 -35.31 25.03
CA GLN A 98 22.28 -34.44 25.33
C GLN A 98 22.47 -33.03 24.76
N LEU A 99 23.71 -32.53 24.76
CA LEU A 99 24.05 -31.25 24.15
C LEU A 99 23.92 -31.31 22.63
N LYS A 100 24.37 -32.41 22.01
CA LYS A 100 24.18 -32.64 20.57
C LYS A 100 22.70 -32.62 20.18
N GLY A 101 21.85 -33.36 20.89
CA GLY A 101 20.41 -33.37 20.64
C GLY A 101 19.75 -32.00 20.83
N LEU A 102 20.20 -31.23 21.84
CA LEU A 102 19.73 -29.85 22.04
C LEU A 102 20.17 -28.95 20.89
N HIS A 103 21.44 -28.99 20.50
CA HIS A 103 22.00 -28.22 19.38
C HIS A 103 21.24 -28.48 18.09
N GLU A 104 21.04 -29.75 17.73
CA GLU A 104 20.26 -30.16 16.56
C GLU A 104 18.82 -29.60 16.60
N GLY A 105 18.15 -29.66 17.76
CA GLY A 105 16.82 -29.10 17.95
C GLY A 105 16.77 -27.59 17.75
N VAL A 106 17.79 -26.87 18.23
CA VAL A 106 17.91 -25.41 18.04
C VAL A 106 18.17 -25.08 16.56
N VAL A 107 19.06 -25.81 15.88
CA VAL A 107 19.33 -25.65 14.43
C VAL A 107 18.05 -25.89 13.61
N MET A 108 17.27 -26.92 13.95
CA MET A 108 15.98 -27.18 13.29
C MET A 108 14.97 -26.04 13.50
N THR A 109 14.98 -25.44 14.69
CA THR A 109 14.12 -24.30 15.03
C THR A 109 14.53 -23.04 14.27
N GLU A 110 15.83 -22.75 14.20
CA GLU A 110 16.39 -21.65 13.40
C GLU A 110 16.00 -21.79 11.92
N LYS A 111 16.17 -22.99 11.35
CA LYS A 111 15.77 -23.28 9.96
C LYS A 111 14.26 -23.10 9.74
N SER A 112 13.45 -23.49 10.72
CA SER A 112 11.98 -23.31 10.66
C SER A 112 11.61 -21.83 10.70
N LEU A 113 12.28 -21.03 11.54
CA LEU A 113 12.09 -19.59 11.60
C LEU A 113 12.43 -18.91 10.27
N ILE A 114 13.60 -19.22 9.70
CA ILE A 114 14.02 -18.71 8.39
C ILE A 114 12.98 -19.07 7.32
N GLY A 115 12.53 -20.34 7.29
CA GLY A 115 11.51 -20.78 6.33
C GLY A 115 10.16 -20.07 6.49
N VAL A 116 9.80 -19.60 7.69
CA VAL A 116 8.60 -18.76 7.91
C VAL A 116 8.80 -17.34 7.37
N LEU A 117 9.98 -16.75 7.56
CA LEU A 117 10.31 -15.44 6.99
C LEU A 117 10.27 -15.46 5.46
N GLU A 118 10.87 -16.49 4.84
CA GLU A 118 10.87 -16.66 3.38
C GLU A 118 9.45 -16.80 2.80
N LYS A 119 8.58 -17.57 3.46
CA LYS A 119 7.15 -17.68 3.08
C LYS A 119 6.42 -16.35 3.12
N ASN A 120 6.87 -15.41 3.94
CA ASN A 120 6.34 -14.04 4.03
C ASN A 120 7.12 -13.05 3.15
N ASN A 121 7.91 -13.54 2.17
CA ASN A 121 8.74 -12.74 1.26
C ASN A 121 9.83 -11.92 1.95
N ILE A 122 10.30 -12.39 3.11
CA ILE A 122 11.44 -11.81 3.82
C ILE A 122 12.61 -12.77 3.63
N THR A 123 13.54 -12.38 2.75
CA THR A 123 14.70 -13.21 2.40
C THR A 123 15.98 -12.56 2.88
N LYS A 124 16.93 -13.39 3.32
CA LYS A 124 18.27 -12.92 3.72
C LYS A 124 19.01 -12.37 2.49
N ILE A 125 19.66 -11.22 2.65
CA ILE A 125 20.53 -10.64 1.64
C ILE A 125 21.94 -11.21 1.85
N ALA A 126 22.53 -11.77 0.80
CA ALA A 126 23.91 -12.25 0.83
C ALA A 126 24.86 -11.06 0.74
N ALA A 127 25.68 -10.86 1.77
CA ALA A 127 26.66 -9.76 1.81
C ALA A 127 28.11 -10.25 1.64
N LEU A 128 28.42 -11.48 2.05
CA LEU A 128 29.78 -12.00 2.01
C LEU A 128 30.17 -12.39 0.58
N GLY A 129 31.13 -11.69 -0.01
CA GLY A 129 31.63 -11.97 -1.36
C GLY A 129 30.87 -11.29 -2.50
N GLU A 130 29.79 -10.56 -2.21
CA GLU A 130 29.02 -9.79 -3.20
C GLU A 130 29.52 -8.34 -3.31
N PRO A 131 29.38 -7.69 -4.49
CA PRO A 131 29.64 -6.26 -4.63
C PRO A 131 28.78 -5.44 -3.66
N PHE A 132 29.38 -4.42 -3.03
CA PHE A 132 28.66 -3.55 -2.11
C PHE A 132 27.60 -2.71 -2.85
N ASP A 133 26.33 -2.80 -2.41
CA ASP A 133 25.22 -1.98 -2.91
C ASP A 133 24.64 -1.14 -1.75
N PRO A 134 24.78 0.20 -1.77
CA PRO A 134 24.27 1.10 -0.72
C PRO A 134 22.75 1.01 -0.48
N ASN A 135 21.97 0.46 -1.41
CA ASN A 135 20.52 0.32 -1.25
C ASN A 135 20.14 -0.85 -0.32
N VAL A 136 21.04 -1.81 -0.13
CA VAL A 136 20.76 -3.08 0.59
C VAL A 136 21.85 -3.47 1.58
N HIS A 137 23.03 -2.87 1.50
CA HIS A 137 24.16 -3.10 2.40
C HIS A 137 24.46 -1.85 3.22
N GLU A 138 24.63 -2.03 4.54
CA GLU A 138 25.11 -0.98 5.45
C GLU A 138 26.63 -1.15 5.64
N GLY A 139 27.40 -0.16 5.21
CA GLY A 139 28.86 -0.15 5.39
C GLY A 139 29.23 0.37 6.77
N MET A 140 29.61 -0.51 7.67
CA MET A 140 30.16 -0.14 8.98
C MET A 140 31.67 0.05 8.86
N PHE A 141 32.18 1.22 9.24
CA PHE A 141 33.61 1.45 9.41
C PHE A 141 33.98 1.15 10.87
N GLU A 142 34.84 0.17 11.10
CA GLU A 142 35.62 0.01 12.34
C GLU A 142 37.05 0.50 12.13
#